data_AF-A0A3N2KGN8-F1
#
_entry.id   AF-A0A3N2KGN8-F1
#
_cell.length_a   1.000
_cell.length_b   1.000
_cell.length_c   1.000
_cell.angle_alpha   90.00
_cell.angle_beta   90.00
_cell.angle_gamma   90.00
#
_symmetry.space_group_name_H-M   'P 1'
#
loop_
_entity.id
_entity.type
_entity.pdbx_description
1 polymer ?
#
loop_
_entity_poly.entity_id
_entity_poly.type
_entity_poly.pdbx_seq_one_letter_code
_entity_poly.pdbx_strand_id
1 'polypeptide(L)'
;MKIEKMHMNTNARIVSKVLTRNRSTFYALKELINNSIQADSTCIEINLLPSQKDNDDLTYNLIERIQVIDNGRGVPYSKFRKSILELATDNKPDGCGVGRFSGLQIGRNMRISTIGFDEDFKVFTQTNVTFDVKQFEKDDLTTIEFNVENEILSDFTNCGYNVEIFNLYSNEIKCAKKNKLGSEFLPENFSLKLFEHYPLYIFNQTIKFIVNGYTLKRSDFVTETPKLQRTTFTDSFGKAHEVRLQYFNLKLNDPKVRLFIQCLNGDVQSTALELTYNSMWY
;
A
#
# COMPACT_ATOMS: atom_id res chain seq x y z
N MET A 1 7.90 -8.28 -26.71
CA MET A 1 7.51 -8.93 -25.43
C MET A 1 8.03 -10.36 -25.38
N LYS A 2 8.85 -10.69 -24.37
CA LYS A 2 9.37 -12.04 -24.09
C LYS A 2 8.63 -12.59 -22.86
N ILE A 3 8.23 -13.85 -22.88
CA ILE A 3 7.64 -14.53 -21.72
C ILE A 3 8.67 -15.52 -21.17
N GLU A 4 8.92 -15.46 -19.88
CA GLU A 4 9.85 -16.35 -19.19
C GLU A 4 9.18 -16.97 -17.97
N LYS A 5 9.46 -18.26 -17.73
CA LYS A 5 9.06 -18.92 -16.49
C LYS A 5 10.09 -18.65 -15.42
N MET A 6 9.65 -18.03 -14.32
CA MET A 6 10.51 -17.77 -13.16
C MET A 6 9.99 -18.50 -11.92
N HIS A 7 10.92 -19.05 -11.13
CA HIS A 7 10.61 -19.72 -9.87
C HIS A 7 10.66 -18.75 -8.69
N MET A 8 9.70 -18.91 -7.79
CA MET A 8 9.70 -18.24 -6.50
C MET A 8 10.46 -19.06 -5.46
N ASN A 9 11.45 -18.45 -4.81
CA ASN A 9 12.20 -19.10 -3.73
C ASN A 9 11.53 -18.75 -2.39
N THR A 10 10.73 -19.66 -1.82
CA THR A 10 10.06 -19.43 -0.53
C THR A 10 9.65 -20.71 0.21
N ASN A 11 9.31 -20.58 1.49
CA ASN A 11 8.67 -21.61 2.31
C ASN A 11 7.13 -21.47 2.28
N ALA A 12 6.41 -22.59 2.09
CA ALA A 12 4.94 -22.70 2.09
C ALA A 12 4.22 -21.97 3.23
N ARG A 13 4.82 -22.03 4.41
CA ARG A 13 4.25 -21.43 5.62
C ARG A 13 4.30 -19.90 5.63
N ILE A 14 5.21 -19.31 4.86
CA ILE A 14 5.40 -17.85 4.85
C ILE A 14 4.30 -17.20 4.00
N VAL A 15 3.95 -17.78 2.84
CA VAL A 15 2.95 -17.19 1.94
C VAL A 15 1.52 -17.28 2.49
N SER A 16 1.15 -18.43 3.06
CA SER A 16 -0.16 -18.59 3.73
C SER A 16 -0.35 -17.62 4.91
N LYS A 17 0.72 -17.27 5.62
CA LYS A 17 0.69 -16.21 6.63
C LYS A 17 0.42 -14.84 6.01
N VAL A 18 0.92 -14.53 4.81
CA VAL A 18 0.68 -13.23 4.14
C VAL A 18 -0.80 -12.97 3.95
N LEU A 19 -1.56 -13.99 3.54
CA LEU A 19 -3.01 -13.89 3.26
C LEU A 19 -3.83 -13.47 4.48
N THR A 20 -3.28 -13.58 5.69
CA THR A 20 -3.99 -13.27 6.95
C THR A 20 -3.16 -12.44 7.95
N ARG A 21 -2.01 -11.93 7.52
CA ARG A 21 -1.02 -11.24 8.38
C ARG A 21 -1.57 -9.91 8.87
N ASN A 22 -2.22 -9.14 8.00
CA ASN A 22 -2.66 -7.80 8.36
C ASN A 22 -3.98 -7.87 9.12
N ARG A 23 -4.14 -6.93 10.07
CA ARG A 23 -5.35 -6.84 10.90
C ARG A 23 -6.62 -6.53 10.11
N SER A 24 -6.48 -5.86 8.97
CA SER A 24 -7.58 -5.54 8.04
C SER A 24 -7.05 -5.40 6.60
N THR A 25 -7.97 -5.42 5.65
CA THR A 25 -7.71 -5.13 4.22
C THR A 25 -7.12 -3.73 4.00
N PHE A 26 -7.52 -2.74 4.82
CA PHE A 26 -6.94 -1.40 4.74
C PHE A 26 -5.45 -1.41 5.15
N TYR A 27 -5.09 -2.17 6.18
CA TYR A 27 -3.69 -2.35 6.56
C TYR A 27 -2.89 -3.11 5.50
N ALA A 28 -3.51 -4.07 4.82
CA ALA A 28 -2.88 -4.72 3.68
C ALA A 28 -2.61 -3.72 2.54
N LEU A 29 -3.56 -2.83 2.23
CA LEU A 29 -3.36 -1.76 1.24
C LEU A 29 -2.24 -0.80 1.65
N LYS A 30 -2.16 -0.46 2.94
CA LYS A 30 -1.08 0.40 3.47
C LYS A 30 0.30 -0.19 3.23
N GLU A 31 0.48 -1.51 3.31
CA GLU A 31 1.77 -2.13 2.99
C GLU A 31 2.19 -1.86 1.54
N LEU A 32 1.25 -1.85 0.60
CA LEU A 32 1.52 -1.50 -0.80
C LEU A 32 1.91 -0.03 -0.93
N ILE A 33 1.16 0.86 -0.28
CA ILE A 33 1.46 2.30 -0.26
C ILE A 33 2.83 2.57 0.37
N ASN A 34 3.17 1.90 1.47
CA ASN A 34 4.47 2.02 2.11
C ASN A 34 5.60 1.58 1.18
N ASN A 35 5.42 0.50 0.42
CA ASN A 35 6.41 0.08 -0.58
C ASN A 35 6.61 1.15 -1.66
N SER A 36 5.54 1.82 -2.11
CA SER A 36 5.64 2.95 -3.04
C SER A 36 6.46 4.11 -2.44
N ILE A 37 6.22 4.45 -1.17
CA ILE A 37 7.00 5.49 -0.46
C ILE A 37 8.48 5.10 -0.38
N GLN A 38 8.78 3.85 -0.03
CA GLN A 38 10.14 3.31 0.04
C GLN A 38 10.84 3.24 -1.33
N ALA A 39 10.06 3.22 -2.41
CA ALA A 39 10.55 3.29 -3.79
C ALA A 39 10.85 4.72 -4.25
N ASP A 40 10.87 5.70 -3.32
CA ASP A 40 11.09 7.12 -3.57
C ASP A 40 10.02 7.76 -4.46
N SER A 41 8.77 7.28 -4.36
CA SER A 41 7.66 7.81 -5.16
C SER A 41 7.24 9.20 -4.70
N THR A 42 7.03 10.11 -5.65
CA THR A 42 6.49 11.45 -5.39
C THR A 42 4.99 11.55 -5.68
N CYS A 43 4.42 10.53 -6.32
CA CYS A 43 3.02 10.42 -6.67
C CYS A 43 2.55 8.97 -6.46
N ILE A 44 1.43 8.81 -5.78
CA ILE A 44 0.77 7.52 -5.56
C ILE A 44 -0.70 7.70 -5.93
N GLU A 45 -1.14 6.98 -6.96
CA GLU A 45 -2.52 6.91 -7.39
C GLU A 45 -3.17 5.62 -6.90
N ILE A 46 -4.36 5.76 -6.32
CA ILE A 46 -5.14 4.65 -5.77
C ILE A 46 -6.52 4.69 -6.41
N ASN A 47 -6.86 3.65 -7.16
CA ASN A 47 -8.15 3.55 -7.84
C ASN A 47 -8.97 2.41 -7.25
N LEU A 48 -10.15 2.74 -6.74
CA LEU A 48 -11.21 1.81 -6.34
C LEU A 48 -12.21 1.76 -7.50
N LEU A 49 -12.02 0.79 -8.40
CA LEU A 49 -12.73 0.71 -9.66
C LEU A 49 -14.02 -0.13 -9.50
N PRO A 50 -15.19 0.41 -9.86
CA PRO A 50 -16.44 -0.35 -9.83
C PRO A 50 -16.50 -1.41 -10.94
N SER A 51 -17.49 -2.30 -10.88
CA SER A 51 -17.82 -3.17 -12.01
C SER A 51 -18.18 -2.33 -13.24
N GLN A 52 -17.88 -2.81 -14.45
CA GLN A 52 -18.32 -2.17 -15.70
C GLN A 52 -19.81 -2.41 -16.02
N LYS A 53 -20.61 -2.72 -15.00
CA LYS A 53 -22.05 -3.00 -15.11
C LYS A 53 -22.82 -1.80 -14.60
N ASP A 54 -24.11 -1.72 -14.94
CA ASP A 54 -24.99 -0.70 -14.36
C ASP A 54 -25.14 -0.92 -12.85
N ASN A 55 -25.26 0.17 -12.10
CA ASN A 55 -25.39 0.14 -10.64
C ASN A 55 -26.67 -0.59 -10.17
N ASP A 56 -27.67 -0.73 -11.05
CA ASP A 56 -28.91 -1.44 -10.78
C ASP A 56 -28.81 -2.96 -11.01
N ASP A 57 -27.69 -3.45 -11.54
CA ASP A 57 -27.43 -4.89 -11.70
C ASP A 57 -27.17 -5.54 -10.33
N LEU A 58 -27.85 -6.65 -10.03
CA LEU A 58 -27.66 -7.43 -8.80
C LEU A 58 -26.22 -7.93 -8.60
N THR A 59 -25.43 -7.96 -9.68
CA THR A 59 -24.04 -8.38 -9.70
C THR A 59 -23.06 -7.21 -9.85
N TYR A 60 -23.55 -5.98 -9.66
CA TYR A 60 -22.72 -4.79 -9.55
C TYR A 60 -21.94 -4.78 -8.24
N ASN A 61 -20.64 -4.55 -8.33
CA ASN A 61 -19.78 -4.32 -7.20
C ASN A 61 -19.32 -2.86 -7.23
N LEU A 62 -19.53 -2.15 -6.13
CA LEU A 62 -19.02 -0.79 -5.94
C LEU A 62 -17.49 -0.74 -6.10
N ILE A 63 -16.81 -1.84 -5.75
CA ILE A 63 -15.38 -2.04 -5.96
C ILE A 63 -15.18 -3.44 -6.51
N GLU A 64 -14.84 -3.53 -7.80
CA GLU A 64 -14.46 -4.77 -8.49
C GLU A 64 -12.95 -4.96 -8.48
N ARG A 65 -12.20 -3.85 -8.58
CA ARG A 65 -10.74 -3.85 -8.67
C ARG A 65 -10.14 -2.71 -7.87
N ILE A 66 -8.96 -2.94 -7.33
CA ILE A 66 -8.17 -1.91 -6.65
C ILE A 66 -6.83 -1.80 -7.36
N GLN A 67 -6.41 -0.59 -7.70
CA GLN A 67 -5.08 -0.33 -8.25
C GLN A 67 -4.30 0.60 -7.32
N VAL A 68 -3.01 0.33 -7.15
CA VAL A 68 -2.04 1.22 -6.51
C VAL A 68 -0.91 1.42 -7.51
N ILE A 69 -0.79 2.64 -8.01
CA ILE A 69 0.17 3.04 -9.04
C ILE A 69 1.08 4.09 -8.43
N ASP A 70 2.39 3.92 -8.60
CA ASP A 70 3.37 4.91 -8.19
C ASP A 70 4.35 5.25 -9.31
N ASN A 71 5.02 6.38 -9.14
CA ASN A 71 6.07 6.87 -10.03
C ASN A 71 7.47 6.74 -9.41
N GLY A 72 7.67 5.78 -8.52
CA GLY A 72 8.96 5.52 -7.91
C GLY A 72 9.97 4.94 -8.91
N ARG A 73 11.09 4.44 -8.39
CA ARG A 73 12.17 3.88 -9.23
C ARG A 73 11.76 2.63 -10.02
N GLY A 74 10.69 1.96 -9.63
CA GLY A 74 10.30 0.64 -10.15
C GLY A 74 11.37 -0.43 -9.90
N VAL A 75 11.19 -1.59 -10.52
CA VAL A 75 12.11 -2.73 -10.42
C VAL A 75 12.52 -3.14 -11.84
N PRO A 76 13.80 -2.99 -12.23
CA PRO A 76 14.25 -3.45 -13.54
C PRO A 76 14.27 -4.97 -13.63
N TYR A 77 14.21 -5.49 -14.85
CA TYR A 77 14.14 -6.91 -15.13
C TYR A 77 15.28 -7.72 -14.49
N SER A 78 16.54 -7.23 -14.57
CA SER A 78 17.70 -7.87 -13.93
C SER A 78 17.53 -8.10 -12.42
N LYS A 79 16.75 -7.25 -11.75
CA LYS A 79 16.48 -7.32 -10.30
C LYS A 79 15.13 -7.94 -9.97
N PHE A 80 14.28 -8.20 -10.96
CA PHE A 80 12.88 -8.60 -10.75
C PHE A 80 12.74 -9.86 -9.89
N ARG A 81 13.48 -10.92 -10.24
CA ARG A 81 13.44 -12.19 -9.49
C ARG A 81 13.76 -11.98 -8.01
N LYS A 82 14.86 -11.30 -7.71
CA LYS A 82 15.31 -11.03 -6.34
C LYS A 82 14.38 -10.09 -5.58
N SER A 83 13.87 -9.05 -6.23
CA SER A 83 13.07 -8.03 -5.57
C SER A 83 11.61 -8.43 -5.38
N ILE A 84 11.05 -9.25 -6.27
CA ILE A 84 9.62 -9.60 -6.28
C ILE A 84 9.38 -11.06 -5.89
N LEU A 85 10.12 -11.99 -6.51
CA LEU A 85 9.92 -13.44 -6.38
C LEU A 85 10.76 -14.11 -5.28
N GLU A 86 11.62 -13.37 -4.58
CA GLU A 86 12.28 -13.85 -3.37
C GLU A 86 11.58 -13.25 -2.13
N LEU A 87 11.04 -14.12 -1.29
CA LEU A 87 10.54 -13.74 0.04
C LEU A 87 11.67 -13.82 1.05
N ALA A 88 11.75 -12.83 1.94
CA ALA A 88 12.76 -12.89 2.98
C ALA A 88 12.37 -14.00 3.98
N THR A 89 13.35 -14.84 4.30
CA THR A 89 13.27 -15.82 5.39
C THR A 89 12.94 -15.12 6.71
N ASP A 90 12.30 -15.84 7.64
CA ASP A 90 11.82 -15.37 8.95
C ASP A 90 12.87 -14.69 9.87
N ASN A 91 14.15 -14.60 9.46
CA ASN A 91 15.30 -14.18 10.29
C ASN A 91 15.84 -12.75 10.04
N LYS A 92 15.17 -11.88 9.25
CA LYS A 92 15.62 -10.48 9.10
C LYS A 92 14.97 -9.54 10.15
N PRO A 93 15.76 -8.72 10.87
CA PRO A 93 15.23 -7.73 11.82
C PRO A 93 14.26 -6.74 11.19
N ASP A 94 14.49 -6.38 9.92
CA ASP A 94 13.79 -5.30 9.20
C ASP A 94 12.64 -5.79 8.29
N GLY A 95 12.06 -6.95 8.62
CA GLY A 95 10.82 -7.45 7.99
C GLY A 95 11.00 -8.61 7.00
N CYS A 96 9.92 -9.38 6.83
CA CYS A 96 9.92 -10.65 6.08
C CYS A 96 9.85 -10.49 4.54
N GLY A 97 9.96 -9.29 3.97
CA GLY A 97 9.91 -9.08 2.51
C GLY A 97 8.61 -9.53 1.83
N VAL A 98 7.53 -9.76 2.60
CA VAL A 98 6.24 -10.23 2.10
C VAL A 98 5.21 -9.11 1.86
N GLY A 99 5.54 -7.86 2.24
CA GLY A 99 4.58 -6.73 2.20
C GLY A 99 3.97 -6.51 0.82
N ARG A 100 4.74 -6.74 -0.26
CA ARG A 100 4.26 -6.67 -1.66
C ARG A 100 3.16 -7.65 -2.02
N PHE A 101 3.00 -8.73 -1.25
CA PHE A 101 1.95 -9.74 -1.43
C PHE A 101 0.73 -9.48 -0.55
N SER A 102 0.70 -8.38 0.22
CA SER A 102 -0.46 -8.01 1.03
C SER A 102 -1.74 -7.84 0.20
N GLY A 103 -1.63 -7.50 -1.08
CA GLY A 103 -2.76 -7.45 -2.02
C GLY A 103 -3.54 -8.76 -2.10
N LEU A 104 -2.88 -9.90 -1.88
CA LEU A 104 -3.53 -11.22 -1.84
C LEU A 104 -4.38 -11.45 -0.58
N GLN A 105 -4.30 -10.59 0.43
CA GLN A 105 -5.30 -10.57 1.51
C GLN A 105 -6.60 -9.89 1.06
N ILE A 106 -6.55 -9.03 0.04
CA ILE A 106 -7.68 -8.22 -0.43
C ILE A 106 -8.44 -8.91 -1.57
N GLY A 107 -7.72 -9.53 -2.51
CA GLY A 107 -8.31 -10.29 -3.61
C GLY A 107 -7.55 -11.57 -3.93
N ARG A 108 -8.21 -12.48 -4.65
CA ARG A 108 -7.62 -13.78 -5.02
C ARG A 108 -6.49 -13.63 -6.03
N ASN A 109 -6.53 -12.56 -6.81
CA ASN A 109 -5.57 -12.33 -7.87
C ASN A 109 -4.94 -10.95 -7.72
N MET A 110 -3.65 -10.90 -8.03
CA MET A 110 -2.86 -9.68 -8.00
C MET A 110 -1.96 -9.65 -9.22
N ARG A 111 -1.95 -8.54 -9.94
CA ARG A 111 -1.04 -8.29 -11.05
C ARG A 111 -0.06 -7.21 -10.65
N ILE A 112 1.22 -7.47 -10.86
CA ILE A 112 2.30 -6.50 -10.71
C ILE A 112 2.78 -6.14 -12.11
N SER A 113 2.87 -4.84 -12.38
CA SER A 113 3.51 -4.26 -13.56
C SER A 113 4.52 -3.23 -13.07
N THR A 114 5.75 -3.28 -13.56
CA THR A 114 6.79 -2.34 -13.14
C THR A 114 7.67 -1.93 -14.30
N ILE A 115 8.07 -0.67 -14.29
CA ILE A 115 9.01 -0.08 -15.23
C ILE A 115 10.20 0.42 -14.41
N GLY A 116 11.38 -0.13 -14.67
CA GLY A 116 12.62 0.25 -14.00
C GLY A 116 13.77 0.41 -14.99
N PHE A 117 14.72 1.28 -14.65
CA PHE A 117 15.96 1.40 -15.41
C PHE A 117 16.93 0.30 -15.02
N ASP A 118 17.34 -0.50 -16.00
CA ASP A 118 18.28 -1.60 -15.82
C ASP A 118 19.71 -1.09 -16.02
N GLU A 119 20.44 -0.97 -14.92
CA GLU A 119 21.81 -0.43 -14.92
C GLU A 119 22.81 -1.31 -15.68
N ASP A 120 22.57 -2.64 -15.74
CA ASP A 120 23.48 -3.59 -16.38
C ASP A 120 23.38 -3.49 -17.91
N PHE A 121 22.16 -3.25 -18.40
CA PHE A 121 21.86 -3.17 -19.84
C PHE A 121 21.67 -1.73 -20.36
N LYS A 122 21.63 -0.74 -19.46
CA LYS A 122 21.38 0.68 -19.75
C LYS A 122 20.09 0.94 -20.55
N VAL A 123 19.04 0.20 -20.23
CA VAL A 123 17.73 0.30 -20.88
C VAL A 123 16.61 0.32 -19.83
N PHE A 124 15.45 0.86 -20.20
CA PHE A 124 14.24 0.66 -19.41
C PHE A 124 13.62 -0.68 -19.75
N THR A 125 13.13 -1.37 -18.73
CA THR A 125 12.41 -2.64 -18.90
C THR A 125 11.05 -2.55 -18.24
N GLN A 126 10.01 -3.02 -18.93
CA GLN A 126 8.71 -3.27 -18.34
C GLN A 126 8.56 -4.76 -18.05
N THR A 127 8.24 -5.09 -16.81
CA THR A 127 8.02 -6.47 -16.38
C THR A 127 6.64 -6.62 -15.75
N ASN A 128 5.90 -7.65 -16.19
CA ASN A 128 4.56 -7.96 -15.69
C ASN A 128 4.51 -9.40 -15.16
N VAL A 129 3.80 -9.60 -14.06
CA VAL A 129 3.50 -10.93 -13.50
C VAL A 129 2.11 -10.92 -12.87
N THR A 130 1.42 -12.06 -12.95
CA THR A 130 0.15 -12.25 -12.26
C THR A 130 0.26 -13.38 -11.24
N PHE A 131 -0.27 -13.15 -10.06
CA PHE A 131 -0.36 -14.08 -8.95
C PHE A 131 -1.81 -14.49 -8.74
N ASP A 132 -2.05 -15.78 -8.57
CA ASP A 132 -3.30 -16.37 -8.11
C ASP A 132 -3.07 -17.04 -6.76
N VAL A 133 -3.94 -16.76 -5.78
CA VAL A 133 -3.87 -17.37 -4.45
C VAL A 133 -3.78 -18.90 -4.50
N LYS A 134 -4.44 -19.55 -5.48
CA LYS A 134 -4.43 -21.00 -5.67
C LYS A 134 -3.04 -21.54 -6.01
N GLN A 135 -2.17 -20.74 -6.62
CA GLN A 135 -0.79 -21.15 -6.85
C GLN A 135 -0.05 -21.39 -5.52
N PHE A 136 -0.46 -20.70 -4.44
CA PHE A 136 0.13 -20.82 -3.11
C PHE A 136 -0.54 -21.84 -2.19
N GLU A 137 -1.61 -22.48 -2.65
CA GLU A 137 -2.28 -23.59 -1.93
C GLU A 137 -1.56 -24.94 -2.17
N LYS A 138 -0.57 -24.99 -3.06
CA LYS A 138 0.20 -26.21 -3.35
C LYS A 138 1.17 -26.53 -2.21
N ASP A 139 1.29 -27.82 -1.88
CA ASP A 139 2.14 -28.30 -0.78
C ASP A 139 3.64 -28.04 -1.00
N ASP A 140 4.07 -27.89 -2.25
CA ASP A 140 5.43 -27.53 -2.62
C ASP A 140 5.49 -26.16 -3.31
N LEU A 141 5.84 -25.11 -2.55
CA LEU A 141 6.03 -23.78 -3.12
C LEU A 141 7.38 -23.60 -3.82
N THR A 142 8.35 -24.52 -3.63
CA THR A 142 9.69 -24.39 -4.23
C THR A 142 9.68 -24.60 -5.75
N THR A 143 8.57 -25.11 -6.28
CA THR A 143 8.36 -25.39 -7.70
C THR A 143 7.34 -24.46 -8.35
N ILE A 144 6.88 -23.39 -7.68
CA ILE A 144 5.90 -22.48 -8.29
C ILE A 144 6.58 -21.65 -9.37
N GLU A 145 6.14 -21.91 -10.60
CA GLU A 145 6.47 -21.13 -11.78
C GLU A 145 5.46 -20.02 -11.99
N PHE A 146 5.98 -18.83 -12.28
CA PHE A 146 5.21 -17.69 -12.74
C PHE A 146 5.62 -17.35 -14.16
N ASN A 147 4.64 -17.11 -15.02
CA ASN A 147 4.89 -16.50 -16.32
C ASN A 147 5.16 -15.02 -16.08
N VAL A 148 6.40 -14.61 -16.37
CA VAL A 148 6.87 -13.23 -16.27
C VAL A 148 7.04 -12.71 -17.69
N GLU A 149 6.26 -11.69 -18.02
CA GLU A 149 6.36 -11.00 -19.30
C GLU A 149 7.34 -9.85 -19.15
N ASN A 150 8.26 -9.72 -20.09
CA ASN A 150 9.25 -8.65 -20.09
C ASN A 150 9.40 -8.03 -21.47
N GLU A 151 9.60 -6.73 -21.52
CA GLU A 151 10.00 -6.02 -22.72
C GLU A 151 11.02 -4.93 -22.41
N ILE A 152 11.93 -4.72 -23.36
CA ILE A 152 12.83 -3.58 -23.37
C ILE A 152 12.07 -2.43 -24.03
N LEU A 153 12.08 -1.28 -23.39
CA LEU A 153 11.43 -0.08 -23.89
C LEU A 153 12.42 0.75 -24.71
N SER A 154 11.99 1.23 -25.87
CA SER A 154 12.83 1.96 -26.83
C SER A 154 13.18 3.38 -26.39
N ASP A 155 12.36 3.98 -25.54
CA ASP A 155 12.43 5.40 -25.20
C ASP A 155 12.53 5.64 -23.69
N PHE A 156 13.00 6.84 -23.33
CA PHE A 156 12.88 7.33 -21.96
C PHE A 156 11.41 7.31 -21.53
N THR A 157 11.12 6.60 -20.46
CA THR A 157 9.78 6.47 -19.92
C THR A 157 9.79 6.76 -18.42
N ASN A 158 8.62 7.05 -17.86
CA ASN A 158 8.49 7.20 -16.42
C ASN A 158 8.60 5.82 -15.76
N CYS A 159 9.54 5.67 -14.82
CA CYS A 159 9.58 4.53 -13.94
C CYS A 159 8.35 4.49 -13.03
N GLY A 160 8.07 3.30 -12.52
CA GLY A 160 6.99 3.13 -11.57
C GLY A 160 6.65 1.68 -11.29
N TYR A 161 5.64 1.55 -10.45
CA TYR A 161 5.11 0.28 -10.01
C TYR A 161 3.59 0.35 -9.96
N ASN A 162 2.92 -0.69 -10.48
CA ASN A 162 1.47 -0.79 -10.49
C ASN A 162 1.07 -2.16 -9.95
N VAL A 163 0.31 -2.15 -8.86
CA VAL A 163 -0.35 -3.32 -8.30
C VAL A 163 -1.84 -3.21 -8.60
N GLU A 164 -2.36 -4.16 -9.35
CA GLU A 164 -3.80 -4.35 -9.52
C GLU A 164 -4.25 -5.58 -8.74
N ILE A 165 -5.29 -5.42 -7.94
CA ILE A 165 -5.93 -6.47 -7.15
C ILE A 165 -7.33 -6.66 -7.71
N PHE A 166 -7.68 -7.91 -8.01
CA PHE A 166 -8.96 -8.26 -8.62
C PHE A 166 -9.45 -9.61 -8.09
N ASN A 167 -10.71 -9.94 -8.42
CA ASN A 167 -11.44 -11.05 -7.80
C ASN A 167 -11.45 -10.88 -6.26
N LEU A 168 -12.00 -9.76 -5.81
CA LEU A 168 -11.97 -9.37 -4.40
C LEU A 168 -12.80 -10.33 -3.55
N TYR A 169 -12.26 -10.77 -2.41
CA TYR A 169 -12.99 -11.65 -1.50
C TYR A 169 -14.29 -11.03 -0.99
N SER A 170 -14.38 -9.70 -0.98
CA SER A 170 -15.55 -8.97 -0.48
C SER A 170 -16.78 -9.11 -1.38
N ASN A 171 -16.57 -9.50 -2.63
CA ASN A 171 -17.63 -9.71 -3.61
C ASN A 171 -18.10 -11.18 -3.60
N GLU A 172 -17.48 -12.04 -2.78
CA GLU A 172 -17.89 -13.43 -2.59
C GLU A 172 -19.04 -13.54 -1.57
N ILE A 173 -19.92 -14.52 -1.76
CA ILE A 173 -21.03 -14.83 -0.84
C ILE A 173 -20.52 -15.11 0.58
N LYS A 174 -19.37 -15.79 0.69
CA LYS A 174 -18.71 -16.12 1.96
C LYS A 174 -17.34 -15.47 2.01
N CYS A 175 -17.23 -14.40 2.79
CA CYS A 175 -15.99 -13.67 2.98
C CYS A 175 -15.55 -13.72 4.46
N ALA A 176 -14.30 -14.09 4.72
CA ALA A 176 -13.74 -14.02 6.06
C ALA A 176 -13.53 -12.55 6.47
N LYS A 177 -13.75 -12.23 7.75
CA LYS A 177 -13.69 -10.84 8.27
C LYS A 177 -12.38 -10.11 7.93
N LYS A 178 -11.24 -10.82 7.90
CA LYS A 178 -9.92 -10.24 7.58
C LYS A 178 -9.72 -9.89 6.09
N ASN A 179 -10.48 -10.52 5.21
CA ASN A 179 -10.45 -10.33 3.76
C ASN A 179 -11.57 -9.40 3.27
N LYS A 180 -12.49 -9.04 4.16
CA LYS A 180 -13.59 -8.13 3.87
C LYS A 180 -13.06 -6.68 3.81
N LEU A 181 -13.47 -5.94 2.78
CA LEU A 181 -13.31 -4.50 2.69
C LEU A 181 -14.15 -3.88 3.81
N GLY A 182 -13.48 -3.18 4.71
CA GLY A 182 -14.14 -2.47 5.79
C GLY A 182 -14.77 -1.16 5.33
N SER A 183 -15.41 -0.44 6.25
CA SER A 183 -16.01 0.87 5.97
C SER A 183 -15.01 1.92 5.52
N GLU A 184 -13.71 1.68 5.75
CA GLU A 184 -12.62 2.51 5.24
C GLU A 184 -12.57 2.58 3.72
N PHE A 185 -13.11 1.59 3.00
CA PHE A 185 -13.14 1.56 1.54
C PHE A 185 -14.36 2.26 0.94
N LEU A 186 -15.30 2.75 1.75
CA LEU A 186 -16.43 3.53 1.26
C LEU A 186 -15.92 4.87 0.66
N PRO A 187 -16.50 5.34 -0.47
CA PRO A 187 -16.06 6.56 -1.14
C PRO A 187 -15.94 7.78 -0.21
N GLU A 188 -16.89 7.93 0.70
CA GLU A 188 -16.96 9.00 1.69
C GLU A 188 -15.89 8.92 2.80
N ASN A 189 -15.32 7.72 3.03
CA ASN A 189 -14.38 7.48 4.14
C ASN A 189 -12.94 7.32 3.66
N PHE A 190 -12.72 6.85 2.43
CA PHE A 190 -11.41 6.38 1.99
C PHE A 190 -10.33 7.47 2.02
N SER A 191 -10.63 8.65 1.47
CA SER A 191 -9.70 9.78 1.45
C SER A 191 -9.33 10.24 2.86
N LEU A 192 -10.31 10.30 3.77
CA LEU A 192 -10.07 10.66 5.16
C LEU A 192 -9.21 9.60 5.86
N LYS A 193 -9.50 8.31 5.64
CA LYS A 193 -8.70 7.22 6.21
C LYS A 193 -7.27 7.20 5.70
N LEU A 194 -7.06 7.50 4.42
CA LEU A 194 -5.73 7.65 3.86
C LEU A 194 -5.00 8.83 4.53
N PHE A 195 -5.69 9.96 4.70
CA PHE A 195 -5.17 11.13 5.38
C PHE A 195 -4.75 10.86 6.83
N GLU A 196 -5.56 10.14 7.61
CA GLU A 196 -5.25 9.79 9.01
C GLU A 196 -3.95 8.98 9.17
N HIS A 197 -3.58 8.22 8.13
CA HIS A 197 -2.38 7.39 8.14
C HIS A 197 -1.14 8.06 7.54
N TYR A 198 -1.32 8.98 6.60
CA TYR A 198 -0.23 9.69 5.92
C TYR A 198 -0.35 11.23 5.99
N PRO A 199 -0.69 11.82 7.15
CA PRO A 199 -1.06 13.24 7.20
C PRO A 199 0.12 14.13 6.84
N LEU A 200 1.35 13.76 7.21
CA LEU A 200 2.54 14.57 6.92
C LEU A 200 2.94 14.54 5.45
N TYR A 201 2.77 13.41 4.76
CA TYR A 201 3.08 13.35 3.34
C TYR A 201 2.13 14.25 2.55
N ILE A 202 0.84 14.23 2.90
CA ILE A 202 -0.20 15.09 2.31
C ILE A 202 0.01 16.56 2.72
N PHE A 203 0.29 16.83 3.99
CA PHE A 203 0.48 18.18 4.53
C PHE A 203 1.81 18.82 4.22
N ASN A 204 2.84 18.07 3.88
CA ASN A 204 4.09 18.65 3.39
C ASN A 204 4.14 18.64 1.87
N GLN A 205 3.14 18.03 1.20
CA GLN A 205 3.12 17.82 -0.25
C GLN A 205 4.40 17.12 -0.75
N THR A 206 5.02 16.30 0.09
CA THR A 206 6.19 15.51 -0.30
C THR A 206 5.78 14.35 -1.20
N ILE A 207 4.53 13.87 -1.06
CA ILE A 207 3.94 12.86 -1.94
C ILE A 207 2.52 13.30 -2.32
N LYS A 208 2.23 13.28 -3.61
CA LYS A 208 0.91 13.53 -4.17
C LYS A 208 0.09 12.25 -4.12
N PHE A 209 -0.96 12.23 -3.31
CA PHE A 209 -1.94 11.14 -3.31
C PHE A 209 -3.09 11.48 -4.25
N ILE A 210 -3.41 10.57 -5.17
CA ILE A 210 -4.54 10.67 -6.10
C ILE A 210 -5.48 9.51 -5.80
N VAL A 211 -6.76 9.79 -5.55
CA VAL A 211 -7.79 8.78 -5.27
C VAL A 211 -8.87 8.89 -6.33
N ASN A 212 -9.07 7.84 -7.13
CA ASN A 212 -10.07 7.83 -8.22
C ASN A 212 -9.96 9.07 -9.13
N GLY A 213 -8.73 9.44 -9.51
CA GLY A 213 -8.43 10.64 -10.29
C GLY A 213 -8.45 11.97 -9.53
N TYR A 214 -8.95 12.01 -8.29
CA TYR A 214 -8.95 13.23 -7.47
C TYR A 214 -7.65 13.37 -6.67
N THR A 215 -6.90 14.45 -6.91
CA THR A 215 -5.70 14.75 -6.12
C THR A 215 -6.08 15.28 -4.73
N LEU A 216 -5.67 14.56 -3.68
CA LEU A 216 -5.88 14.99 -2.30
C LEU A 216 -5.08 16.26 -1.99
N LYS A 217 -5.76 17.22 -1.37
CA LYS A 217 -5.20 18.50 -0.94
C LYS A 217 -5.38 18.64 0.56
N ARG A 218 -4.50 19.45 1.16
CA ARG A 218 -4.58 19.79 2.60
C ARG A 218 -5.95 20.36 2.97
N SER A 219 -6.47 21.25 2.13
CA SER A 219 -7.77 21.91 2.26
C SER A 219 -8.96 20.95 2.33
N ASP A 220 -8.78 19.71 1.90
CA ASP A 220 -9.84 18.70 1.93
C ASP A 220 -10.07 18.21 3.37
N PHE A 221 -9.05 18.32 4.23
CA PHE A 221 -9.06 17.74 5.57
C PHE A 221 -9.02 18.77 6.69
N VAL A 222 -8.51 19.98 6.45
CA VAL A 222 -8.41 21.02 7.49
C VAL A 222 -9.24 22.26 7.21
N THR A 223 -9.73 22.89 8.27
CA THR A 223 -10.39 24.22 8.22
C THR A 223 -9.38 25.37 8.34
N GLU A 224 -8.23 25.12 8.98
CA GLU A 224 -7.23 26.14 9.28
C GLU A 224 -5.80 25.65 9.00
N THR A 225 -4.83 26.58 9.01
CA THR A 225 -3.42 26.23 8.85
C THR A 225 -2.93 25.48 10.10
N PRO A 226 -2.21 24.35 9.94
CA PRO A 226 -1.72 23.59 11.08
C PRO A 226 -0.79 24.39 11.99
N LYS A 227 -0.92 24.23 13.31
CA LYS A 227 0.01 24.81 14.28
C LYS A 227 1.12 23.81 14.58
N LEU A 228 2.37 24.25 14.45
CA LEU A 228 3.55 23.46 14.78
C LEU A 228 4.15 23.94 16.11
N GLN A 229 4.44 22.99 17.00
CA GLN A 229 5.16 23.24 18.24
C GLN A 229 6.29 22.23 18.37
N ARG A 230 7.50 22.70 18.70
CA ARG A 230 8.63 21.85 19.06
C ARG A 230 8.85 21.93 20.56
N THR A 231 9.06 20.79 21.19
CA THR A 231 9.39 20.69 22.61
C THR A 231 10.47 19.64 22.81
N THR A 232 11.05 19.57 23.99
CA THR A 232 12.08 18.60 24.34
C THR A 232 11.55 17.69 25.44
N PHE A 233 11.61 16.38 25.23
CA PHE A 233 11.36 15.37 26.25
C PHE A 233 12.70 14.85 26.77
N THR A 234 12.91 14.84 28.08
CA THR A 234 14.10 14.24 28.68
C THR A 234 13.71 12.88 29.27
N ASP A 235 14.41 11.82 28.86
CA ASP A 235 14.13 10.48 29.37
C ASP A 235 14.71 10.25 30.79
N SER A 236 14.43 9.07 31.35
CA SER A 236 14.91 8.66 32.68
C SER A 236 16.43 8.53 32.77
N PHE A 237 17.15 8.53 31.65
CA PHE A 237 18.62 8.52 31.57
C PHE A 237 19.19 9.94 31.39
N GLY A 238 18.35 10.98 31.38
CA GLY A 238 18.78 12.37 31.18
C GLY A 238 19.04 12.74 29.72
N LYS A 239 18.68 11.87 28.76
CA LYS A 239 18.86 12.16 27.33
C LYS A 239 17.69 12.98 26.80
N ALA A 240 18.00 14.07 26.11
CA ALA A 240 17.03 14.92 25.44
C ALA A 240 16.59 14.34 24.09
N HIS A 241 15.28 14.37 23.84
CA HIS A 241 14.63 13.93 22.61
C HIS A 241 13.77 15.07 22.09
N GLU A 242 13.94 15.45 20.82
CA GLU A 242 13.07 16.43 20.18
C GLU A 242 11.68 15.81 19.97
N VAL A 243 10.64 16.51 20.42
CA VAL A 243 9.25 16.13 20.22
C VAL A 243 8.58 17.20 19.36
N ARG A 244 8.03 16.77 18.23
CA ARG A 244 7.31 17.62 17.29
C ARG A 244 5.80 17.40 17.44
N LEU A 245 5.11 18.42 17.93
CA LEU A 245 3.65 18.43 18.07
C LEU A 245 3.05 19.22 16.90
N GLN A 246 2.09 18.60 16.20
CA GLN A 246 1.38 19.22 15.10
C GLN A 246 -0.11 19.17 15.38
N TYR A 247 -0.75 20.34 15.36
CA TYR A 247 -2.16 20.50 15.65
C TYR A 247 -2.91 20.81 14.36
N PHE A 248 -3.94 20.03 14.09
CA PHE A 248 -4.75 20.13 12.88
C PHE A 248 -6.22 20.33 13.28
N ASN A 249 -6.85 21.38 12.77
CA ASN A 249 -8.29 21.56 12.89
C ASN A 249 -8.96 20.80 11.74
N LEU A 250 -9.34 19.56 12.02
CA LEU A 250 -9.87 18.64 11.01
C LEU A 250 -11.34 18.92 10.71
N LYS A 251 -11.72 18.77 9.44
CA LYS A 251 -13.12 18.69 8.99
C LYS A 251 -13.67 17.31 9.33
N LEU A 252 -14.03 17.10 10.59
CA LEU A 252 -14.69 15.87 11.04
C LEU A 252 -16.17 16.15 11.30
N ASN A 253 -17.01 15.16 11.02
CA ASN A 253 -18.44 15.21 11.36
C ASN A 253 -18.69 15.08 12.88
N ASP A 254 -17.68 14.66 13.65
CA ASP A 254 -17.76 14.42 15.09
C ASP A 254 -16.76 15.36 15.81
N PRO A 255 -17.19 16.16 16.81
CA PRO A 255 -16.35 17.14 17.51
C PRO A 255 -15.35 16.49 18.51
N LYS A 256 -14.68 15.41 18.10
CA LYS A 256 -13.71 14.69 18.92
C LYS A 256 -12.29 15.13 18.64
N VAL A 257 -11.51 15.29 19.71
CA VAL A 257 -10.07 15.47 19.60
C VAL A 257 -9.44 14.11 19.31
N ARG A 258 -8.75 14.01 18.17
CA ARG A 258 -8.02 12.79 17.77
C ARG A 258 -6.53 13.06 17.82
N LEU A 259 -5.80 12.19 18.50
CA LEU A 259 -4.35 12.22 18.62
C LEU A 259 -3.76 11.08 17.79
N PHE A 260 -2.95 11.45 16.81
CA PHE A 260 -2.22 10.51 15.95
C PHE A 260 -0.75 10.51 16.36
N ILE A 261 -0.30 9.43 16.99
CA ILE A 261 1.10 9.24 17.35
C ILE A 261 1.81 8.61 16.16
N GLN A 262 2.79 9.32 15.63
CA GLN A 262 3.55 8.90 14.47
C GLN A 262 4.91 8.37 14.89
N CYS A 263 5.39 7.35 14.19
CA CYS A 263 6.73 6.81 14.34
C CYS A 263 7.41 6.67 12.98
N LEU A 264 8.73 6.50 13.01
CA LEU A 264 9.47 5.96 11.88
C LEU A 264 9.33 4.44 11.91
N ASN A 265 8.78 3.86 10.84
CA ASN A 265 8.77 2.42 10.59
C ASN A 265 9.77 2.14 9.47
N GLY A 266 11.01 1.84 9.85
CA GLY A 266 12.16 2.00 8.94
C GLY A 266 12.28 3.47 8.51
N ASP A 267 12.37 3.72 7.21
CA ASP A 267 12.48 5.07 6.64
C ASP A 267 11.12 5.75 6.37
N VAL A 268 10.00 5.09 6.71
CA VAL A 268 8.64 5.60 6.45
C VAL A 268 8.04 6.22 7.70
N GLN A 269 7.60 7.47 7.61
CA GLN A 269 6.90 8.14 8.70
C GLN A 269 5.41 7.82 8.65
N SER A 270 4.90 7.05 9.61
CA SER A 270 3.51 6.58 9.60
C SER A 270 2.84 6.67 10.97
N THR A 271 1.50 6.74 10.99
CA THR A 271 0.72 6.72 12.24
C THR A 271 0.78 5.33 12.88
N ALA A 272 1.38 5.25 14.07
CA ALA A 272 1.53 4.04 14.88
C ALA A 272 0.33 3.78 15.78
N LEU A 273 -0.17 4.84 16.43
CA LEU A 273 -1.28 4.78 17.36
C LEU A 273 -2.23 5.95 17.13
N GLU A 274 -3.53 5.66 17.21
CA GLU A 274 -4.59 6.63 17.22
C GLU A 274 -5.28 6.58 18.58
N LEU A 275 -5.45 7.74 19.21
CA LEU A 275 -6.21 7.92 20.44
C LEU A 275 -7.33 8.92 20.20
N THR A 276 -8.52 8.61 20.70
CA THR A 276 -9.66 9.53 20.67
C THR A 276 -9.89 10.05 22.07
N TYR A 277 -9.75 11.35 22.26
CA TYR A 277 -10.10 12.01 23.50
C TYR A 277 -11.57 12.40 23.46
N ASN A 278 -12.39 11.65 24.19
CA ASN A 278 -13.76 12.04 24.50
C ASN A 278 -13.72 12.98 25.71
N SER A 279 -13.72 14.28 25.44
CA SER A 279 -14.06 15.26 26.47
C SER A 279 -15.56 15.22 26.72
N MET A 280 -16.00 15.14 27.97
CA MET A 280 -17.39 15.41 28.36
C MET A 280 -17.69 16.92 28.45
N TRP A 281 -16.74 17.78 28.05
CA TRP A 281 -16.79 19.24 28.19
C TRP A 281 -16.88 19.97 26.84
N TYR A 282 -17.76 19.50 25.96
CA TYR A 282 -18.31 20.26 24.83
C TYR A 282 -19.81 20.03 24.75
#